data_AF-A0A2S6B3S7-F1
#
_entry.id   AF-A0A2S6B3S7-F1
#
_cell.length_a   1.000
_cell.length_b   1.000
_cell.length_c   1.000
_cell.angle_alpha   90.00
_cell.angle_beta   90.00
_cell.angle_gamma   90.00
#
_symmetry.space_group_name_H-M   'P 1'
#
loop_
_entity.id
_entity.type
_entity.pdbx_description
1 polymer ?
#
loop_
_entity_poly.entity_id
_entity_poly.type
_entity_poly.pdbx_seq_one_letter_code
_entity_poly.pdbx_strand_id
1 'polypeptide(L)'
;MLVFLSLMLAAGPSVAQASLDVRINRLQGLLDLALSYCGGDEGSPALQKVLADMAPPSAADADRLHRFCGMDRWRDFRSSEERPRGYGRWSSPWWRLQDEAVLSPDLKTFQQRIAGDYGPEEQKIVLDALAAVEPWYVEKVEGGLGGQASAMADGMRGHLQEHRVDTLLAAAARFYGLPGAADVPWTIGLSPVPAGGGSFSATVNGYVVRSFMPVDSRDYTGYASVVVHEVAHVLFGRQPLPEVERIRAAFRDAPSPNRRYAEAWLNEALATAVGNGWAYRRMAGHDDRAPWYDDAVIDAYARAIAPAVYARLDANAPMDDALMAGWAAAFDRALPDARRNPDVLLQHLVLVTSQGRDVAGQLQRALRERMRVRAMTVVSEASADQMPEEAATILRVEIAEGAEAARWTREEAADGRLVYRIRLPDVAAFPEALDTLVANIRADAW
;
A
#
# COMPACT_ATOMS: atom_id res chain seq x y z
N MET A 1 -62.86 -29.56 -17.51
CA MET A 1 -62.30 -29.04 -16.24
C MET A 1 -60.80 -29.38 -16.26
N LEU A 2 -59.95 -28.41 -15.92
CA LEU A 2 -58.48 -28.43 -15.87
C LEU A 2 -57.69 -28.24 -17.18
N VAL A 3 -57.35 -26.96 -17.40
CA VAL A 3 -56.22 -26.46 -18.18
C VAL A 3 -54.94 -26.68 -17.34
N PHE A 4 -53.93 -27.34 -17.89
CA PHE A 4 -52.58 -27.39 -17.30
C PHE A 4 -51.71 -26.33 -17.99
N LEU A 5 -51.43 -25.26 -17.25
CA LEU A 5 -50.51 -24.19 -17.64
C LEU A 5 -49.10 -24.61 -17.20
N SER A 6 -48.24 -24.99 -18.15
CA SER A 6 -46.82 -25.19 -17.88
C SER A 6 -46.12 -23.83 -17.77
N LEU A 7 -45.81 -23.42 -16.54
CA LEU A 7 -44.92 -22.31 -16.26
C LEU A 7 -43.48 -22.75 -16.56
N MET A 8 -42.98 -22.44 -17.75
CA MET A 8 -41.53 -22.41 -18.00
C MET A 8 -41.01 -21.04 -17.57
N LEU A 9 -40.54 -20.97 -16.31
CA LEU A 9 -39.69 -19.88 -15.87
C LEU A 9 -38.35 -20.02 -16.58
N ALA A 10 -38.14 -19.18 -17.60
CA ALA A 10 -36.83 -18.94 -18.17
C ALA A 10 -35.95 -18.30 -17.07
N ALA A 11 -35.10 -19.09 -16.44
CA ALA A 11 -33.97 -18.57 -15.68
C ALA A 11 -33.05 -17.88 -16.69
N GLY A 12 -33.10 -16.55 -16.75
CA GLY A 12 -32.09 -15.77 -17.43
C GLY A 12 -30.70 -16.08 -16.85
N PRO A 13 -29.61 -15.86 -17.59
CA PRO A 13 -28.27 -16.05 -17.06
C PRO A 13 -28.11 -15.15 -15.82
N SER A 14 -27.90 -15.77 -14.66
CA SER A 14 -27.45 -15.06 -13.46
C SER A 14 -26.12 -14.42 -13.82
N VAL A 15 -26.12 -13.09 -13.98
CA VAL A 15 -24.87 -12.33 -13.93
C VAL A 15 -24.23 -12.71 -12.59
N ALA A 16 -23.05 -13.33 -12.63
CA ALA A 16 -22.34 -13.68 -11.41
C ALA A 16 -22.07 -12.38 -10.67
N GLN A 17 -22.81 -12.15 -9.58
CA GLN A 17 -22.62 -10.97 -8.77
C GLN A 17 -21.23 -11.05 -8.14
N ALA A 18 -20.47 -9.96 -8.20
CA ALA A 18 -19.16 -9.89 -7.54
C ALA A 18 -19.28 -10.41 -6.10
N SER A 19 -18.52 -11.44 -5.75
CA SER A 19 -18.55 -12.02 -4.41
C SER A 19 -17.36 -11.51 -3.62
N LEU A 20 -17.62 -11.01 -2.41
CA LEU A 20 -16.59 -10.67 -1.42
C LEU A 20 -16.60 -11.75 -0.34
N ASP A 21 -15.52 -12.52 -0.26
CA ASP A 21 -15.38 -13.61 0.71
C ASP A 21 -14.47 -13.21 1.87
N VAL A 22 -14.80 -13.66 3.08
CA VAL A 22 -14.02 -13.40 4.30
C VAL A 22 -13.63 -14.72 4.92
N ARG A 23 -12.32 -14.91 5.11
CA ARG A 23 -11.74 -16.17 5.60
C ARG A 23 -10.71 -15.92 6.68
N ILE A 24 -10.65 -16.83 7.65
CA ILE A 24 -9.47 -17.05 8.47
C ILE A 24 -8.83 -18.33 7.94
N ASN A 25 -7.63 -18.23 7.38
CA ASN A 25 -6.89 -19.38 6.86
C ASN A 25 -5.70 -19.69 7.77
N ARG A 26 -5.59 -20.94 8.19
CA ARG A 26 -4.45 -21.42 9.01
C ARG A 26 -3.11 -21.18 8.32
N LEU A 27 -2.99 -21.41 7.02
CA LEU A 27 -1.74 -21.21 6.29
C LEU A 27 -1.31 -19.75 6.29
N GLN A 28 -2.26 -18.82 6.08
CA GLN A 28 -2.01 -17.40 6.24
C GLN A 28 -1.52 -17.09 7.65
N GLY A 29 -2.22 -17.57 8.68
CA GLY A 29 -1.84 -17.30 10.07
C GLY A 29 -0.47 -17.85 10.46
N LEU A 30 -0.11 -19.05 9.98
CA LEU A 30 1.23 -19.62 10.15
C LEU A 30 2.29 -18.76 9.46
N LEU A 31 2.03 -18.34 8.21
CA LEU A 31 2.94 -17.48 7.47
C LEU A 31 3.14 -16.15 8.18
N ASP A 32 2.05 -15.52 8.61
CA ASP A 32 2.10 -14.23 9.31
C ASP A 32 2.81 -14.32 10.67
N LEU A 33 2.67 -15.44 11.39
CA LEU A 33 3.41 -15.68 12.63
C LEU A 33 4.92 -15.87 12.35
N ALA A 34 5.27 -16.60 11.29
CA ALA A 34 6.67 -16.76 10.87
C ALA A 34 7.29 -15.42 10.40
N LEU A 35 6.52 -14.57 9.70
CA LEU A 35 6.94 -13.22 9.35
C LEU A 35 7.13 -12.34 10.58
N SER A 36 6.23 -12.45 11.55
CA SER A 36 6.32 -11.73 12.82
C SER A 36 7.56 -12.13 13.61
N TYR A 37 7.97 -13.40 13.57
CA TYR A 37 9.23 -13.87 14.15
C TYR A 37 10.47 -13.21 13.51
N CYS A 38 10.46 -12.99 12.20
CA CYS A 38 11.59 -12.35 11.51
C CYS A 38 11.75 -10.86 11.83
N GLY A 39 10.72 -10.22 12.41
CA GLY A 39 10.72 -8.78 12.63
C GLY A 39 10.46 -7.96 11.35
N GLY A 40 10.60 -6.65 11.46
CA GLY A 40 10.39 -5.70 10.36
C GLY A 40 8.92 -5.41 10.04
N ASP A 41 8.70 -4.78 8.88
CA ASP A 41 7.41 -4.18 8.50
C ASP A 41 6.37 -5.19 7.96
N GLU A 42 6.77 -6.43 7.66
CA GLU A 42 5.89 -7.47 7.11
C GLU A 42 5.18 -8.31 8.19
N GLY A 43 5.70 -8.27 9.42
CA GLY A 43 5.13 -8.94 10.57
C GLY A 43 4.13 -8.06 11.33
N SER A 44 3.42 -8.65 12.30
CA SER A 44 2.56 -7.91 13.20
C SER A 44 3.25 -7.69 14.55
N PRO A 45 3.36 -6.44 15.03
CA PRO A 45 3.83 -6.16 16.40
C PRO A 45 2.97 -6.86 17.47
N ALA A 46 1.67 -7.08 17.19
CA ALA A 46 0.80 -7.81 18.11
C ALA A 46 1.16 -9.31 18.16
N LEU A 47 1.49 -9.93 17.02
CA LEU A 47 1.97 -11.31 16.99
C LEU A 47 3.40 -11.44 17.53
N GLN A 48 4.25 -10.42 17.39
CA GLN A 48 5.56 -10.39 18.07
C GLN A 48 5.43 -10.46 19.58
N LYS A 49 4.43 -9.77 20.16
CA LYS A 49 4.13 -9.88 21.60
C LYS A 49 3.68 -11.30 21.97
N VAL A 50 2.83 -11.93 21.13
CA VAL A 50 2.46 -13.34 21.32
C VAL A 50 3.69 -14.23 21.35
N LEU A 51 4.62 -14.05 20.41
CA LEU A 51 5.87 -14.82 20.36
C LEU A 51 6.77 -14.57 21.58
N ALA A 52 6.81 -13.36 22.11
CA ALA A 52 7.61 -13.03 23.30
C ALA A 52 7.15 -13.76 24.57
N ASP A 53 5.86 -14.10 24.65
CA ASP A 53 5.27 -14.85 25.76
C ASP A 53 5.43 -16.38 25.62
N MET A 54 6.04 -16.85 24.53
CA MET A 54 6.25 -18.27 24.25
C MET A 54 7.59 -18.79 24.75
N ALA A 55 7.64 -20.09 25.04
CA ALA A 55 8.91 -20.77 25.21
C ALA A 55 9.74 -20.64 23.91
N PRO A 56 11.05 -20.40 24.03
CA PRO A 56 11.91 -20.25 22.85
C PRO A 56 11.86 -21.51 21.99
N PRO A 57 12.03 -21.37 20.66
CA PRO A 57 12.00 -22.51 19.75
C PRO A 57 13.14 -23.47 20.08
N SER A 58 12.97 -24.74 19.71
CA SER A 58 14.10 -25.66 19.70
C SER A 58 15.21 -25.11 18.79
N ALA A 59 16.46 -25.50 19.03
CA ALA A 59 17.58 -25.05 18.17
C ALA A 59 17.34 -25.40 16.68
N ALA A 60 16.69 -26.53 16.40
CA ALA A 60 16.34 -26.93 15.04
C ALA A 60 15.24 -26.05 14.42
N ASP A 61 14.24 -25.65 15.20
CA ASP A 61 13.17 -24.78 14.73
C ASP A 61 13.63 -23.33 14.56
N ALA A 62 14.51 -22.86 15.45
CA ALA A 62 15.18 -21.56 15.32
C ALA A 62 15.98 -21.50 14.01
N ASP A 63 16.74 -22.54 13.68
CA ASP A 63 17.52 -22.65 12.44
C ASP A 63 16.62 -22.65 11.19
N ARG A 64 15.48 -23.35 11.22
CA ARG A 64 14.47 -23.28 10.14
C ARG A 64 13.93 -21.86 9.95
N LEU A 65 13.60 -21.18 11.04
CA LEU A 65 13.06 -19.82 10.99
C LEU A 65 14.11 -18.82 10.51
N HIS A 66 15.36 -18.93 10.96
CA HIS A 66 16.44 -18.08 10.48
C HIS A 66 16.68 -18.21 8.97
N ARG A 67 16.60 -19.43 8.41
CA ARG A 67 16.64 -19.62 6.95
C ARG A 67 15.50 -18.91 6.24
N PHE A 68 14.28 -19.00 6.77
CA PHE A 68 13.12 -18.29 6.22
C PHE A 68 13.26 -16.75 6.32
N CYS A 69 13.83 -16.25 7.42
CA CYS A 69 14.14 -14.83 7.57
C CYS A 69 15.22 -14.35 6.60
N GLY A 70 16.12 -15.24 6.17
CA GLY A 70 17.17 -14.95 5.18
C GLY A 70 16.78 -15.13 3.72
N MET A 71 15.52 -15.50 3.40
CA MET A 71 15.07 -15.63 2.02
C MET A 71 15.11 -14.28 1.28
N ASP A 72 15.48 -14.30 0.00
CA ASP A 72 15.34 -13.13 -0.87
C ASP A 72 13.87 -12.95 -1.29
N ARG A 73 13.20 -12.00 -0.63
CA ARG A 73 11.77 -11.68 -0.78
C ARG A 73 11.50 -10.65 -1.89
N TRP A 74 12.54 -9.98 -2.38
CA TRP A 74 12.41 -8.80 -3.24
C TRP A 74 12.85 -9.06 -4.68
N ARG A 75 12.70 -10.32 -5.13
CA ARG A 75 12.89 -10.70 -6.53
C ARG A 75 11.73 -10.17 -7.38
N ASP A 76 11.81 -8.91 -7.74
CA ASP A 76 10.78 -8.26 -8.54
C ASP A 76 10.92 -8.61 -10.03
N PHE A 77 9.83 -9.10 -10.63
CA PHE A 77 9.72 -9.23 -12.07
C PHE A 77 9.16 -7.95 -12.67
N ARG A 78 9.87 -7.41 -13.66
CA ARG A 78 9.40 -6.26 -14.44
C ARG A 78 8.30 -6.73 -15.39
N SER A 79 7.19 -6.01 -15.44
CA SER A 79 6.17 -6.18 -16.49
C SER A 79 6.82 -6.09 -17.87
N SER A 80 6.32 -6.88 -18.83
CA SER A 80 6.73 -6.79 -20.24
C SER A 80 6.28 -5.49 -20.89
N GLU A 81 5.23 -4.86 -20.39
CA GLU A 81 4.77 -3.54 -20.77
C GLU A 81 5.50 -2.47 -19.95
N GLU A 82 6.17 -1.52 -20.60
CA GLU A 82 6.83 -0.41 -19.92
C GLU A 82 5.79 0.54 -19.33
N ARG A 83 5.70 0.58 -18.00
CA ARG A 83 4.75 1.41 -17.25
C ARG A 83 5.49 2.41 -16.36
N PRO A 84 4.92 3.61 -16.12
CA PRO A 84 5.44 4.55 -15.14
C PRO A 84 5.46 3.95 -13.72
N ARG A 85 6.33 4.47 -12.86
CA ARG A 85 6.40 4.04 -11.46
C ARG A 85 5.06 4.33 -10.75
N GLY A 86 4.62 3.41 -9.90
CA GLY A 86 3.32 3.49 -9.22
C GLY A 86 2.15 2.86 -9.98
N TYR A 87 2.34 2.46 -11.24
CA TYR A 87 1.29 1.86 -12.08
C TYR A 87 1.54 0.38 -12.40
N GLY A 88 1.71 -0.46 -11.36
CA GLY A 88 1.78 -1.93 -11.54
C GLY A 88 2.98 -2.45 -12.36
N ARG A 89 4.10 -1.73 -12.32
CA ARG A 89 5.33 -2.04 -13.08
C ARG A 89 6.03 -3.34 -12.66
N TRP A 90 5.80 -3.78 -11.43
CA TRP A 90 6.52 -4.89 -10.80
C TRP A 90 5.56 -5.89 -10.18
N SER A 91 5.90 -7.17 -10.23
CA SER A 91 5.24 -8.24 -9.48
C SER A 91 6.29 -9.08 -8.76
N SER A 92 6.05 -9.41 -7.50
CA SER A 92 6.94 -10.26 -6.72
C SER A 92 6.33 -11.66 -6.50
N PRO A 93 7.08 -12.76 -6.68
CA PRO A 93 6.76 -14.09 -6.17
C PRO A 93 6.32 -14.09 -4.71
N TRP A 94 6.90 -13.17 -3.93
CA TRP A 94 6.62 -13.05 -2.52
C TRP A 94 5.16 -12.69 -2.23
N TRP A 95 4.62 -11.73 -2.98
CA TRP A 95 3.21 -11.38 -2.84
C TRP A 95 2.29 -12.52 -3.31
N ARG A 96 2.69 -13.27 -4.35
CA ARG A 96 1.94 -14.47 -4.76
C ARG A 96 1.95 -15.57 -3.70
N LEU A 97 3.09 -15.82 -3.05
CA LEU A 97 3.18 -16.75 -1.93
C LEU A 97 2.22 -16.37 -0.80
N GLN A 98 2.16 -15.07 -0.49
CA GLN A 98 1.25 -14.54 0.53
C GLN A 98 -0.23 -14.72 0.15
N ASP A 99 -0.61 -14.47 -1.10
CA ASP A 99 -1.97 -14.68 -1.60
C ASP A 99 -2.34 -16.17 -1.56
N GLU A 100 -1.43 -17.04 -1.97
CA GLU A 100 -1.68 -18.47 -1.98
C GLU A 100 -1.84 -19.04 -0.57
N ALA A 101 -1.24 -18.44 0.44
CA ALA A 101 -1.48 -18.80 1.84
C ALA A 101 -2.92 -18.47 2.29
N VAL A 102 -3.56 -17.46 1.69
CA VAL A 102 -4.98 -17.16 1.92
C VAL A 102 -5.89 -18.09 1.13
N LEU A 103 -5.54 -18.34 -0.13
CA LEU A 103 -6.40 -19.02 -1.11
C LEU A 103 -6.32 -20.55 -1.04
N SER A 104 -5.25 -21.11 -0.49
CA SER A 104 -5.05 -22.56 -0.44
C SER A 104 -5.80 -23.20 0.73
N PRO A 105 -6.59 -24.26 0.51
CA PRO A 105 -7.33 -24.92 1.58
C PRO A 105 -6.45 -25.80 2.47
N ASP A 106 -5.29 -26.24 1.98
CA ASP A 106 -4.38 -27.14 2.66
C ASP A 106 -2.93 -26.96 2.19
N LEU A 107 -1.99 -27.49 2.99
CA LEU A 107 -0.55 -27.38 2.75
C LEU A 107 -0.12 -27.98 1.41
N LYS A 108 -0.78 -29.06 0.97
CA LYS A 108 -0.46 -29.74 -0.29
C LYS A 108 -0.80 -28.85 -1.48
N THR A 109 -1.98 -28.24 -1.47
CA THR A 109 -2.43 -27.31 -2.50
C THR A 109 -1.55 -26.07 -2.51
N PHE A 110 -1.21 -25.54 -1.33
CA PHE A 110 -0.29 -24.42 -1.19
C PHE A 110 1.07 -24.72 -1.83
N GLN A 111 1.69 -25.83 -1.47
CA GLN A 111 2.96 -26.27 -2.05
C GLN A 111 2.89 -26.38 -3.58
N GLN A 112 1.81 -26.97 -4.12
CA GLN A 112 1.63 -27.11 -5.56
C GLN A 112 1.52 -25.76 -6.27
N ARG A 113 0.85 -24.77 -5.67
CA ARG A 113 0.64 -23.46 -6.29
C ARG A 113 1.88 -22.58 -6.27
N ILE A 114 2.67 -22.64 -5.21
CA ILE A 114 3.93 -21.87 -5.12
C ILE A 114 5.07 -22.48 -5.96
N ALA A 115 4.90 -23.72 -6.46
CA ALA A 115 5.95 -24.42 -7.21
C ALA A 115 6.32 -23.78 -8.55
N GLY A 116 5.46 -22.92 -9.11
CA GLY A 116 5.78 -22.13 -10.31
C GLY A 116 6.75 -20.98 -10.05
N ASP A 117 6.85 -20.55 -8.79
CA ASP A 117 7.57 -19.35 -8.37
C ASP A 117 8.81 -19.65 -7.54
N TYR A 118 8.81 -20.79 -6.85
CA TYR A 118 9.85 -21.18 -5.89
C TYR A 118 10.41 -22.55 -6.26
N GLY A 119 11.75 -22.66 -6.29
CA GLY A 119 12.43 -23.92 -6.47
C GLY A 119 12.21 -24.89 -5.30
N PRO A 120 12.52 -26.20 -5.44
CA PRO A 120 12.29 -27.18 -4.38
C PRO A 120 12.94 -26.83 -3.03
N GLU A 121 14.13 -26.24 -3.04
CA GLU A 121 14.83 -25.82 -1.82
C GLU A 121 14.11 -24.65 -1.12
N GLU A 122 13.65 -23.66 -1.88
CA GLU A 122 12.95 -22.50 -1.35
C GLU A 122 11.57 -22.88 -0.82
N GLN A 123 10.84 -23.75 -1.53
CA GLN A 123 9.60 -24.34 -1.03
C GLN A 123 9.85 -25.05 0.30
N LYS A 124 10.94 -25.83 0.40
CA LYS A 124 11.29 -26.51 1.64
C LYS A 124 11.53 -25.51 2.78
N ILE A 125 12.22 -24.40 2.54
CA ILE A 125 12.45 -23.36 3.55
C ILE A 125 11.13 -22.80 4.07
N VAL A 126 10.19 -22.48 3.18
CA VAL A 126 8.86 -21.98 3.56
C VAL A 126 8.10 -23.02 4.39
N LEU A 127 7.98 -24.25 3.89
CA LEU A 127 7.22 -25.31 4.56
C LEU A 127 7.81 -25.68 5.93
N ASP A 128 9.14 -25.75 6.03
CA ASP A 128 9.85 -25.99 7.29
C ASP A 128 9.57 -24.88 8.32
N ALA A 129 9.49 -23.62 7.89
CA ALA A 129 9.19 -22.50 8.77
C ALA A 129 7.73 -22.51 9.25
N LEU A 130 6.77 -22.82 8.37
CA LEU A 130 5.37 -22.98 8.76
C LEU A 130 5.22 -24.10 9.80
N ALA A 131 5.89 -25.23 9.61
CA ALA A 131 5.90 -26.34 10.57
C ALA A 131 6.57 -25.96 11.91
N ALA A 132 7.62 -25.13 11.88
CA ALA A 132 8.32 -24.69 13.07
C ALA A 132 7.46 -23.81 13.98
N VAL A 133 6.62 -22.93 13.42
CA VAL A 133 5.74 -22.04 14.19
C VAL A 133 4.37 -22.65 14.51
N GLU A 134 4.02 -23.77 13.89
CA GLU A 134 2.71 -24.40 14.02
C GLU A 134 2.30 -24.68 15.47
N PRO A 135 3.15 -25.26 16.35
CA PRO A 135 2.77 -25.51 17.74
C PRO A 135 2.35 -24.22 18.46
N TRP A 136 3.04 -23.11 18.20
CA TRP A 136 2.74 -21.81 18.80
C TRP A 136 1.44 -21.21 18.26
N TYR A 137 1.23 -21.31 16.96
CA TYR A 137 0.02 -20.83 16.31
C TYR A 137 -1.21 -21.57 16.84
N VAL A 138 -1.14 -22.90 16.94
CA VAL A 138 -2.23 -23.72 17.47
C VAL A 138 -2.53 -23.37 18.92
N GLU A 139 -1.52 -23.21 19.77
CA GLU A 139 -1.73 -22.89 21.18
C GLU A 139 -2.33 -21.50 21.38
N LYS A 140 -1.67 -20.46 20.84
CA LYS A 140 -2.00 -19.07 21.18
C LYS A 140 -3.04 -18.44 20.28
N VAL A 141 -3.07 -18.80 19.00
CA VAL A 141 -3.96 -18.17 18.02
C VAL A 141 -5.21 -19.02 17.83
N GLU A 142 -5.10 -20.26 17.36
CA GLU A 142 -6.30 -21.11 17.15
C GLU A 142 -6.99 -21.45 18.46
N GLY A 143 -6.22 -21.97 19.44
CA GLY A 143 -6.75 -22.35 20.76
C GLY A 143 -7.09 -21.15 21.63
N GLY A 144 -6.22 -20.14 21.67
CA GLY A 144 -6.38 -18.96 22.52
C GLY A 144 -7.40 -17.94 22.03
N LEU A 145 -7.52 -17.75 20.71
CA LEU A 145 -8.36 -16.70 20.12
C LEU A 145 -9.53 -17.22 19.28
N GLY A 146 -9.59 -18.52 18.96
CA GLY A 146 -10.47 -19.06 17.92
C GLY A 146 -11.94 -18.66 18.01
N GLY A 147 -12.54 -18.70 19.21
CA GLY A 147 -13.93 -18.29 19.41
C GLY A 147 -14.17 -16.80 19.11
N GLN A 148 -13.26 -15.93 19.57
CA GLN A 148 -13.34 -14.49 19.33
C GLN A 148 -13.04 -14.16 17.86
N ALA A 149 -12.05 -14.86 17.27
CA ALA A 149 -11.70 -14.74 15.87
C ALA A 149 -12.86 -15.13 14.94
N SER A 150 -13.59 -16.21 15.24
CA SER A 150 -14.79 -16.59 14.50
C SER A 150 -15.85 -15.50 14.59
N ALA A 151 -16.15 -15.00 15.80
CA ALA A 151 -17.14 -13.94 15.99
C ALA A 151 -16.75 -12.63 15.29
N MET A 152 -15.45 -12.31 15.23
CA MET A 152 -14.90 -11.17 14.48
C MET A 152 -15.13 -11.35 12.98
N ALA A 153 -14.77 -12.52 12.43
CA ALA A 153 -14.92 -12.81 11.00
C ALA A 153 -16.40 -12.86 10.58
N ASP A 154 -17.28 -13.41 11.41
CA ASP A 154 -18.72 -13.46 11.16
C ASP A 154 -19.35 -12.06 11.19
N GLY A 155 -18.96 -11.23 12.16
CA GLY A 155 -19.39 -9.83 12.22
C GLY A 155 -18.92 -9.03 11.00
N MET A 156 -17.66 -9.21 10.59
CA MET A 156 -17.13 -8.61 9.37
C MET A 156 -17.93 -9.05 8.13
N ARG A 157 -18.13 -10.36 7.97
CA ARG A 157 -18.89 -10.91 6.84
C ARG A 157 -20.32 -10.37 6.79
N GLY A 158 -21.00 -10.31 7.95
CA GLY A 158 -22.34 -9.74 8.06
C GLY A 158 -22.37 -8.27 7.65
N HIS A 159 -21.42 -7.46 8.15
CA HIS A 159 -21.33 -6.04 7.82
C HIS A 159 -21.07 -5.79 6.33
N LEU A 160 -20.13 -6.52 5.73
CA LEU A 160 -19.83 -6.41 4.30
C LEU A 160 -21.04 -6.76 3.41
N GLN A 161 -21.83 -7.76 3.82
CA GLN A 161 -23.06 -8.16 3.14
C GLN A 161 -24.18 -7.11 3.31
N GLU A 162 -24.41 -6.66 4.54
CA GLU A 162 -25.42 -5.65 4.88
C GLU A 162 -25.23 -4.36 4.06
N HIS A 163 -23.99 -3.89 3.99
CA HIS A 163 -23.67 -2.65 3.30
C HIS A 163 -23.26 -2.82 1.83
N ARG A 164 -23.35 -4.05 1.29
CA ARG A 164 -23.11 -4.34 -0.13
C ARG A 164 -21.75 -3.80 -0.60
N VAL A 165 -20.70 -4.10 0.15
CA VAL A 165 -19.34 -3.62 -0.14
C VAL A 165 -18.84 -4.15 -1.49
N ASP A 166 -19.31 -5.32 -1.93
CA ASP A 166 -19.14 -5.82 -3.30
C ASP A 166 -19.50 -4.77 -4.37
N THR A 167 -20.61 -4.07 -4.15
CA THR A 167 -21.13 -3.05 -5.06
C THR A 167 -20.29 -1.77 -4.99
N LEU A 168 -19.71 -1.46 -3.83
CA LEU A 168 -18.79 -0.34 -3.67
C LEU A 168 -17.47 -0.59 -4.42
N LEU A 169 -16.91 -1.80 -4.30
CA LEU A 169 -15.72 -2.21 -5.06
C LEU A 169 -15.98 -2.19 -6.58
N ALA A 170 -17.16 -2.64 -7.00
CA ALA A 170 -17.56 -2.59 -8.41
C ALA A 170 -17.68 -1.16 -8.96
N ALA A 171 -18.20 -0.22 -8.15
CA ALA A 171 -18.26 1.20 -8.53
C ALA A 171 -16.86 1.83 -8.57
N ALA A 172 -15.97 1.51 -7.62
CA ALA A 172 -14.58 1.92 -7.67
C ALA A 172 -13.87 1.39 -8.93
N ALA A 173 -14.08 0.12 -9.29
CA ALA A 173 -13.50 -0.46 -10.51
C ALA A 173 -13.93 0.30 -11.78
N ARG A 174 -15.21 0.69 -11.88
CA ARG A 174 -15.70 1.51 -13.00
C ARG A 174 -15.16 2.92 -12.97
N PHE A 175 -15.04 3.53 -11.79
CA PHE A 175 -14.41 4.84 -11.61
C PHE A 175 -12.98 4.87 -12.16
N TYR A 176 -12.17 3.84 -11.87
CA TYR A 176 -10.81 3.71 -12.41
C TYR A 176 -10.74 3.24 -13.88
N GLY A 177 -11.87 3.11 -14.58
CA GLY A 177 -11.90 2.69 -15.98
C GLY A 177 -11.65 1.20 -16.20
N LEU A 178 -11.90 0.37 -15.19
CA LEU A 178 -11.70 -1.08 -15.20
C LEU A 178 -13.03 -1.84 -15.01
N PRO A 179 -14.01 -1.71 -15.92
CA PRO A 179 -15.31 -2.37 -15.75
C PRO A 179 -15.20 -3.90 -15.66
N GLY A 180 -14.18 -4.52 -16.29
CA GLY A 180 -13.94 -5.96 -16.16
C GLY A 180 -13.47 -6.40 -14.76
N ALA A 181 -12.97 -5.48 -13.93
CA ALA A 181 -12.63 -5.75 -12.54
C ALA A 181 -13.85 -5.63 -11.60
N ALA A 182 -14.99 -5.13 -12.10
CA ALA A 182 -16.19 -4.93 -11.30
C ALA A 182 -16.88 -6.24 -10.89
N ASP A 183 -16.68 -7.31 -11.66
CA ASP A 183 -17.29 -8.62 -11.44
C ASP A 183 -16.31 -9.65 -10.85
N VAL A 184 -15.07 -9.23 -10.55
CA VAL A 184 -14.06 -10.15 -10.04
C VAL A 184 -14.32 -10.44 -8.56
N PRO A 185 -14.30 -11.72 -8.14
CA PRO A 185 -14.41 -12.07 -6.75
C PRO A 185 -13.17 -11.61 -5.96
N TRP A 186 -13.42 -10.97 -4.82
CA TRP A 186 -12.39 -10.54 -3.88
C TRP A 186 -12.38 -11.47 -2.67
N THR A 187 -11.18 -11.76 -2.13
CA THR A 187 -11.04 -12.53 -0.90
C THR A 187 -10.33 -11.70 0.16
N ILE A 188 -10.91 -11.60 1.35
CA ILE A 188 -10.29 -11.00 2.54
C ILE A 188 -9.81 -12.14 3.45
N GLY A 189 -8.49 -12.26 3.58
CA GLY A 189 -7.81 -13.11 4.54
C GLY A 189 -7.55 -12.39 5.85
N LEU A 190 -8.28 -12.75 6.89
CA LEU A 190 -8.13 -12.22 8.25
C LEU A 190 -7.14 -13.05 9.06
N SER A 191 -6.12 -12.37 9.58
CA SER A 191 -5.13 -12.86 10.52
C SER A 191 -5.49 -12.32 11.91
N PRO A 192 -6.09 -13.14 12.80
CA PRO A 192 -6.54 -12.67 14.10
C PRO A 192 -5.36 -12.35 15.01
N VAL A 193 -5.40 -11.19 15.64
CA VAL A 193 -4.43 -10.79 16.67
C VAL A 193 -5.12 -10.55 18.02
N PRO A 194 -4.40 -10.65 19.16
CA PRO A 194 -5.00 -10.46 20.47
C PRO A 194 -5.71 -9.10 20.64
N ALA A 195 -6.66 -9.07 21.57
CA ALA A 195 -7.37 -7.87 21.98
C ALA A 195 -6.42 -6.73 22.39
N GLY A 196 -6.80 -5.48 22.11
CA GLY A 196 -5.93 -4.32 22.35
C GLY A 196 -4.65 -4.29 21.50
N GLY A 197 -4.59 -5.08 20.43
CA GLY A 197 -3.45 -5.19 19.50
C GLY A 197 -3.14 -3.95 18.66
N GLY A 198 -3.88 -2.85 18.82
CA GLY A 198 -3.76 -1.61 18.04
C GLY A 198 -4.81 -1.50 16.94
N SER A 199 -4.57 -0.67 15.93
CA SER A 199 -5.41 -0.57 14.72
C SER A 199 -5.28 -1.83 13.85
N PHE A 200 -6.26 -2.05 12.98
CA PHE A 200 -6.13 -3.06 11.93
C PHE A 200 -5.17 -2.57 10.83
N SER A 201 -4.57 -3.50 10.09
CA SER A 201 -3.85 -3.19 8.85
C SER A 201 -4.37 -4.04 7.72
N ALA A 202 -4.33 -3.53 6.50
CA ALA A 202 -4.68 -4.27 5.31
C ALA A 202 -3.60 -4.04 4.25
N THR A 203 -3.27 -5.09 3.52
CA THR A 203 -2.48 -5.01 2.30
C THR A 203 -3.23 -5.79 1.24
N VAL A 204 -3.04 -5.41 -0.02
CA VAL A 204 -3.72 -6.08 -1.13
C VAL A 204 -2.71 -6.45 -2.20
N ASN A 205 -2.85 -7.66 -2.72
CA ASN A 205 -2.22 -8.08 -3.94
C ASN A 205 -3.23 -8.84 -4.79
N GLY A 206 -3.20 -8.59 -6.10
CA GLY A 206 -4.16 -9.26 -6.97
C GLY A 206 -5.62 -8.91 -6.63
N TYR A 207 -6.37 -9.93 -6.24
CA TYR A 207 -7.75 -9.84 -5.77
C TYR A 207 -7.88 -10.37 -4.33
N VAL A 208 -6.77 -10.38 -3.58
CA VAL A 208 -6.68 -10.87 -2.21
C VAL A 208 -6.25 -9.73 -1.30
N VAL A 209 -7.06 -9.47 -0.29
CA VAL A 209 -6.76 -8.53 0.79
C VAL A 209 -6.29 -9.36 1.98
N ARG A 210 -5.08 -9.09 2.46
CA ARG A 210 -4.52 -9.68 3.68
C ARG A 210 -4.60 -8.66 4.79
N SER A 211 -4.96 -9.10 5.98
CA SER A 211 -5.16 -8.15 7.07
C SER A 211 -4.93 -8.74 8.44
N PHE A 212 -4.32 -7.94 9.32
CA PHE A 212 -4.31 -8.18 10.75
C PHE A 212 -5.49 -7.47 11.40
N MET A 213 -6.29 -8.19 12.17
CA MET A 213 -7.45 -7.62 12.86
C MET A 213 -7.50 -8.07 14.32
N PRO A 214 -7.57 -7.13 15.29
CA PRO A 214 -7.79 -7.47 16.69
C PRO A 214 -9.13 -8.16 16.87
N VAL A 215 -9.13 -9.26 17.62
CA VAL A 215 -10.33 -10.09 17.82
C VAL A 215 -11.48 -9.41 18.58
N ASP A 216 -11.18 -8.31 19.27
CA ASP A 216 -12.14 -7.46 19.97
C ASP A 216 -12.63 -6.27 19.11
N SER A 217 -12.08 -6.07 17.90
CA SER A 217 -12.47 -4.98 17.02
C SER A 217 -13.91 -5.14 16.53
N ARG A 218 -14.69 -4.06 16.66
CA ARG A 218 -16.10 -3.95 16.22
C ARG A 218 -16.34 -2.78 15.27
N ASP A 219 -15.29 -2.02 14.93
CA ASP A 219 -15.37 -0.96 13.93
C ASP A 219 -15.29 -1.56 12.51
N TYR A 220 -16.37 -2.25 12.11
CA TYR A 220 -16.44 -2.89 10.81
C TYR A 220 -16.54 -1.89 9.66
N THR A 221 -17.16 -0.73 9.91
CA THR A 221 -17.25 0.36 8.93
C THR A 221 -15.87 0.95 8.63
N GLY A 222 -15.10 1.30 9.67
CA GLY A 222 -13.75 1.81 9.51
C GLY A 222 -12.83 0.78 8.85
N TYR A 223 -12.96 -0.50 9.21
CA TYR A 223 -12.21 -1.57 8.56
C TYR A 223 -12.56 -1.72 7.08
N ALA A 224 -13.86 -1.83 6.77
CA ALA A 224 -14.32 -2.02 5.40
C ALA A 224 -13.95 -0.83 4.50
N SER A 225 -13.91 0.39 5.04
CA SER A 225 -13.48 1.57 4.30
C SER A 225 -12.00 1.50 3.93
N VAL A 226 -11.15 0.98 4.82
CA VAL A 226 -9.74 0.72 4.54
C VAL A 226 -9.55 -0.44 3.56
N VAL A 227 -10.37 -1.49 3.60
CA VAL A 227 -10.35 -2.52 2.54
C VAL A 227 -10.60 -1.89 1.17
N VAL A 228 -11.57 -0.99 1.06
CA VAL A 228 -11.85 -0.28 -0.21
C VAL A 228 -10.69 0.65 -0.59
N HIS A 229 -10.03 1.30 0.37
CA HIS A 229 -8.82 2.09 0.15
C HIS A 229 -7.69 1.26 -0.46
N GLU A 230 -7.37 0.12 0.14
CA GLU A 230 -6.34 -0.77 -0.38
C GLU A 230 -6.67 -1.25 -1.79
N VAL A 231 -7.92 -1.68 -2.02
CA VAL A 231 -8.37 -2.08 -3.36
C VAL A 231 -8.24 -0.92 -4.37
N ALA A 232 -8.50 0.33 -3.95
CA ALA A 232 -8.35 1.50 -4.82
C ALA A 232 -6.91 1.68 -5.32
N HIS A 233 -5.89 1.38 -4.51
CA HIS A 233 -4.49 1.35 -4.97
C HIS A 233 -4.25 0.33 -6.08
N VAL A 234 -4.82 -0.88 -5.95
CA VAL A 234 -4.69 -1.92 -6.99
C VAL A 234 -5.39 -1.51 -8.26
N LEU A 235 -6.59 -0.93 -8.16
CA LEU A 235 -7.35 -0.44 -9.31
C LEU A 235 -6.60 0.69 -10.02
N PHE A 236 -6.06 1.67 -9.27
CA PHE A 236 -5.21 2.73 -9.81
C PHE A 236 -3.97 2.17 -10.53
N GLY A 237 -3.27 1.22 -9.89
CA GLY A 237 -2.08 0.62 -10.48
C GLY A 237 -2.34 -0.23 -11.73
N ARG A 238 -3.58 -0.69 -11.93
CA ARG A 238 -4.00 -1.55 -13.05
C ARG A 238 -4.63 -0.80 -14.20
N GLN A 239 -4.79 0.51 -14.11
CA GLN A 239 -5.39 1.30 -15.19
C GLN A 239 -4.67 1.04 -16.53
N PRO A 240 -5.40 1.03 -17.66
CA PRO A 240 -4.80 0.91 -18.97
C PRO A 240 -3.81 2.06 -19.24
N LEU A 241 -2.73 1.81 -19.98
CA LEU A 241 -1.73 2.84 -20.29
C LEU A 241 -2.32 4.14 -20.86
N PRO A 242 -3.30 4.14 -21.79
CA PRO A 242 -3.90 5.39 -22.28
C PRO A 242 -4.55 6.23 -21.18
N GLU A 243 -5.11 5.58 -20.15
CA GLU A 243 -5.71 6.28 -19.01
C GLU A 243 -4.63 6.87 -18.10
N VAL A 244 -3.55 6.12 -17.86
CA VAL A 244 -2.38 6.62 -17.13
C VAL A 244 -1.81 7.87 -17.81
N GLU A 245 -1.64 7.84 -19.14
CA GLU A 245 -1.15 8.99 -19.89
C GLU A 245 -2.09 10.20 -19.85
N ARG A 246 -3.42 9.99 -19.83
CA ARG A 246 -4.41 11.06 -19.62
C ARG A 246 -4.26 11.71 -18.25
N ILE A 247 -4.09 10.90 -17.19
CA ILE A 247 -3.89 11.38 -15.82
C ILE A 247 -2.62 12.23 -15.75
N ARG A 248 -1.50 11.72 -16.28
CA ARG A 248 -0.21 12.42 -16.27
C ARG A 248 -0.25 13.70 -17.11
N ALA A 249 -0.93 13.68 -18.26
CA ALA A 249 -1.15 14.86 -19.07
C ALA A 249 -1.89 15.96 -18.31
N ALA A 250 -2.94 15.62 -17.55
CA ALA A 250 -3.68 16.58 -16.75
C ALA A 250 -2.79 17.32 -15.73
N PHE A 251 -1.81 16.64 -15.11
CA PHE A 251 -0.85 17.31 -14.24
C PHE A 251 0.18 18.13 -15.01
N ARG A 252 0.79 17.56 -16.06
CA ARG A 252 1.80 18.25 -16.87
C ARG A 252 1.28 19.58 -17.42
N ASP A 253 0.03 19.58 -17.88
CA ASP A 253 -0.59 20.71 -18.55
C ASP A 253 -1.30 21.67 -17.56
N ALA A 254 -1.37 21.31 -16.27
CA ALA A 254 -1.99 22.13 -15.24
C ALA A 254 -1.19 23.43 -14.97
N PRO A 255 -1.87 24.58 -14.82
CA PRO A 255 -1.25 25.85 -14.43
C PRO A 255 -1.04 25.92 -12.91
N SER A 256 -0.36 24.92 -12.36
CA SER A 256 -0.11 24.80 -10.92
C SER A 256 1.39 24.69 -10.65
N PRO A 257 1.95 25.50 -9.73
CA PRO A 257 3.33 25.35 -9.32
C PRO A 257 3.55 24.01 -8.61
N ASN A 258 2.53 23.40 -8.01
CA ASN A 258 2.69 22.16 -7.25
C ASN A 258 2.24 20.91 -8.02
N ARG A 259 2.02 21.01 -9.35
CA ARG A 259 1.50 19.91 -10.17
C ARG A 259 2.22 18.58 -10.01
N ARG A 260 3.55 18.57 -9.87
CA ARG A 260 4.35 17.34 -9.67
C ARG A 260 4.15 16.74 -8.28
N TYR A 261 4.00 17.57 -7.26
CA TYR A 261 3.67 17.11 -5.91
C TYR A 261 2.23 16.59 -5.89
N ALA A 262 1.29 17.32 -6.48
CA ALA A 262 -0.09 16.88 -6.61
C ALA A 262 -0.22 15.52 -7.34
N GLU A 263 0.58 15.28 -8.37
CA GLU A 263 0.67 13.98 -9.06
C GLU A 263 1.23 12.89 -8.13
N ALA A 264 2.36 13.15 -7.46
CA ALA A 264 3.00 12.20 -6.56
C ALA A 264 2.09 11.72 -5.41
N TRP A 265 1.24 12.62 -4.92
CA TRP A 265 0.29 12.36 -3.83
C TRP A 265 -1.07 11.83 -4.30
N LEU A 266 -1.33 11.78 -5.62
CA LEU A 266 -2.67 11.49 -6.14
C LEU A 266 -3.17 10.09 -5.75
N ASN A 267 -2.34 9.06 -5.84
CA ASN A 267 -2.76 7.68 -5.57
C ASN A 267 -3.31 7.52 -4.14
N GLU A 268 -2.60 8.04 -3.14
CA GLU A 268 -3.03 8.06 -1.74
C GLU A 268 -4.28 8.91 -1.53
N ALA A 269 -4.33 10.09 -2.14
CA ALA A 269 -5.48 10.98 -2.01
C ALA A 269 -6.75 10.36 -2.62
N LEU A 270 -6.64 9.70 -3.79
CA LEU A 270 -7.74 8.99 -4.40
C LEU A 270 -8.16 7.76 -3.58
N ALA A 271 -7.21 6.92 -3.16
CA ALA A 271 -7.52 5.76 -2.33
C ALA A 271 -8.23 6.17 -1.03
N THR A 272 -7.76 7.23 -0.38
CA THR A 272 -8.38 7.81 0.83
C THR A 272 -9.76 8.39 0.54
N ALA A 273 -9.93 9.14 -0.55
CA ALA A 273 -11.23 9.70 -0.92
C ALA A 273 -12.24 8.59 -1.28
N VAL A 274 -11.82 7.54 -1.98
CA VAL A 274 -12.68 6.41 -2.39
C VAL A 274 -13.02 5.51 -1.20
N GLY A 275 -12.03 5.09 -0.42
CA GLY A 275 -12.23 4.20 0.73
C GLY A 275 -12.73 4.93 1.97
N ASN A 276 -11.81 5.59 2.67
CA ASN A 276 -12.03 6.23 3.98
C ASN A 276 -13.07 7.35 3.92
N GLY A 277 -13.23 7.99 2.76
CA GLY A 277 -14.28 8.98 2.51
C GLY A 277 -15.58 8.37 1.99
N TRP A 278 -15.63 8.08 0.69
CA TRP A 278 -16.86 7.75 -0.03
C TRP A 278 -17.48 6.44 0.47
N ALA A 279 -16.70 5.35 0.54
CA ALA A 279 -17.20 4.06 0.97
C ALA A 279 -17.63 4.11 2.44
N TYR A 280 -16.83 4.72 3.32
CA TYR A 280 -17.25 4.96 4.71
C TYR A 280 -18.60 5.67 4.76
N ARG A 281 -18.77 6.80 4.06
CA ARG A 281 -20.02 7.58 4.02
C ARG A 281 -21.20 6.73 3.55
N ARG A 282 -21.00 5.86 2.55
CA ARG A 282 -22.05 4.95 2.04
C ARG A 282 -22.46 3.91 3.08
N MET A 283 -21.54 3.45 3.92
CA MET A 283 -21.81 2.45 4.95
C MET A 283 -22.37 3.10 6.23
N ALA A 284 -21.74 4.17 6.72
CA ALA A 284 -22.12 4.87 7.95
C ALA A 284 -23.39 5.73 7.82
N GLY A 285 -23.74 6.15 6.60
CA GLY A 285 -24.84 7.08 6.34
C GLY A 285 -24.54 8.54 6.66
N HIS A 286 -23.31 8.86 7.07
CA HIS A 286 -22.81 10.21 7.30
C HIS A 286 -21.32 10.29 6.98
N ASP A 287 -20.80 11.51 6.77
CA ASP A 287 -19.36 11.72 6.60
C ASP A 287 -18.61 11.42 7.90
N ASP A 288 -17.40 10.88 7.78
CA ASP A 288 -16.49 10.81 8.93
C ASP A 288 -15.92 12.20 9.24
N ARG A 289 -16.10 12.63 10.50
CA ARG A 289 -15.61 13.91 11.02
C ARG A 289 -14.18 13.82 11.54
N ALA A 290 -13.71 12.62 11.87
CA ALA A 290 -12.31 12.39 12.21
C ALA A 290 -11.44 12.53 10.94
N PRO A 291 -10.12 12.78 11.08
CA PRO A 291 -9.18 12.63 9.99
C PRO A 291 -9.36 11.26 9.31
N TRP A 292 -9.41 11.26 7.97
CA TRP A 292 -9.49 10.04 7.18
C TRP A 292 -8.14 9.34 7.10
N TYR A 293 -7.05 10.05 7.38
CA TYR A 293 -5.69 9.53 7.35
C TYR A 293 -4.81 10.27 8.36
N ASP A 294 -3.82 9.59 8.94
CA ASP A 294 -2.92 10.16 9.96
C ASP A 294 -1.90 11.17 9.38
N ASP A 295 -1.61 11.05 8.07
CA ASP A 295 -0.81 12.02 7.33
C ASP A 295 -1.68 13.19 6.86
N ALA A 296 -1.38 14.38 7.37
CA ALA A 296 -2.15 15.59 7.10
C ALA A 296 -2.13 16.02 5.62
N VAL A 297 -1.09 15.67 4.85
CA VAL A 297 -1.02 15.96 3.42
C VAL A 297 -2.03 15.10 2.66
N ILE A 298 -2.08 13.81 2.99
CA ILE A 298 -3.05 12.86 2.39
C ILE A 298 -4.47 13.26 2.76
N ASP A 299 -4.75 13.50 4.05
CA ASP A 299 -6.10 13.86 4.50
C ASP A 299 -6.58 15.16 3.83
N ALA A 300 -5.75 16.21 3.81
CA ALA A 300 -6.11 17.49 3.21
C ALA A 300 -6.39 17.35 1.71
N TYR A 301 -5.53 16.64 0.96
CA TYR A 301 -5.71 16.49 -0.47
C TYR A 301 -6.90 15.58 -0.82
N ALA A 302 -7.07 14.46 -0.11
CA ALA A 302 -8.20 13.55 -0.28
C ALA A 302 -9.54 14.26 -0.08
N ARG A 303 -9.67 15.04 0.99
CA ARG A 303 -10.88 15.84 1.26
C ARG A 303 -11.13 16.90 0.20
N ALA A 304 -10.08 17.53 -0.32
CA ALA A 304 -10.21 18.57 -1.34
C ALA A 304 -10.74 18.03 -2.68
N ILE A 305 -10.42 16.79 -3.03
CA ILE A 305 -10.93 16.13 -4.24
C ILE A 305 -12.24 15.37 -4.02
N ALA A 306 -12.58 15.05 -2.75
CA ALA A 306 -13.69 14.18 -2.40
C ALA A 306 -15.04 14.58 -3.03
N PRO A 307 -15.49 15.84 -3.02
CA PRO A 307 -16.81 16.18 -3.59
C PRO A 307 -16.93 15.79 -5.07
N ALA A 308 -15.87 16.02 -5.86
CA ALA A 308 -15.86 15.69 -7.28
C ALA A 308 -15.72 14.18 -7.53
N VAL A 309 -14.90 13.49 -6.71
CA VAL A 309 -14.76 12.03 -6.74
C VAL A 309 -16.08 11.34 -6.40
N TYR A 310 -16.77 11.81 -5.35
CA TYR A 310 -18.06 11.27 -4.90
C TYR A 310 -19.11 11.39 -5.98
N ALA A 311 -19.18 12.54 -6.66
CA ALA A 311 -20.14 12.76 -7.74
C ALA A 311 -19.97 11.70 -8.87
N ARG A 312 -18.72 11.30 -9.18
CA ARG A 312 -18.47 10.25 -10.19
C ARG A 312 -18.82 8.86 -9.69
N LEU A 313 -18.41 8.53 -8.47
CA LEU A 313 -18.72 7.23 -7.87
C LEU A 313 -20.23 7.01 -7.70
N ASP A 314 -20.95 8.04 -7.25
CA ASP A 314 -22.41 7.98 -7.09
C ASP A 314 -23.15 7.93 -8.44
N ALA A 315 -22.61 8.58 -9.48
CA ALA A 315 -23.08 8.45 -10.86
C ALA A 315 -22.61 7.15 -11.54
N ASN A 316 -21.82 6.33 -10.84
CA ASN A 316 -21.24 5.10 -11.36
C ASN A 316 -20.44 5.31 -12.68
N ALA A 317 -19.77 6.45 -12.78
CA ALA A 317 -19.09 6.94 -13.97
C ALA A 317 -17.56 6.81 -13.82
N PRO A 318 -16.84 6.56 -14.93
CA PRO A 318 -15.38 6.64 -14.94
C PRO A 318 -14.89 8.06 -14.66
N MET A 319 -13.62 8.18 -14.30
CA MET A 319 -12.92 9.47 -14.34
C MET A 319 -13.00 10.08 -15.76
N ASP A 320 -13.15 11.40 -15.83
CA ASP A 320 -13.14 12.14 -17.07
C ASP A 320 -12.22 13.36 -16.99
N ASP A 321 -11.93 13.96 -18.14
CA ASP A 321 -10.95 15.05 -18.23
C ASP A 321 -11.33 16.25 -17.34
N ALA A 322 -12.62 16.50 -17.13
CA ALA A 322 -13.11 17.57 -16.26
C ALA A 322 -12.76 17.32 -14.79
N LEU A 323 -12.89 16.07 -14.31
CA LEU A 323 -12.41 15.70 -12.98
C LEU A 323 -10.88 15.84 -12.89
N MET A 324 -10.16 15.32 -13.90
CA MET A 324 -8.69 15.27 -13.88
C MET A 324 -8.05 16.67 -13.87
N ALA A 325 -8.60 17.59 -14.66
CA ALA A 325 -8.14 18.98 -14.73
C ALA A 325 -8.22 19.72 -13.38
N GLY A 326 -9.07 19.26 -12.45
CA GLY A 326 -9.26 19.87 -11.15
C GLY A 326 -8.24 19.47 -10.08
N TRP A 327 -7.46 18.39 -10.26
CA TRP A 327 -6.64 17.79 -9.21
C TRP A 327 -5.54 18.71 -8.69
N ALA A 328 -4.71 19.26 -9.58
CA ALA A 328 -3.61 20.14 -9.19
C ALA A 328 -4.12 21.40 -8.47
N ALA A 329 -5.25 21.96 -8.93
CA ALA A 329 -5.87 23.11 -8.29
C ALA A 329 -6.48 22.78 -6.92
N ALA A 330 -7.02 21.57 -6.74
CA ALA A 330 -7.48 21.09 -5.44
C ALA A 330 -6.32 20.95 -4.45
N PHE A 331 -5.18 20.41 -4.91
CA PHE A 331 -3.95 20.34 -4.12
C PHE A 331 -3.48 21.73 -3.68
N ASP A 332 -3.38 22.69 -4.61
CA ASP A 332 -2.93 24.05 -4.30
C ASP A 332 -3.81 24.75 -3.27
N ARG A 333 -5.14 24.54 -3.32
CA ARG A 333 -6.07 25.10 -2.33
C ARG A 333 -5.95 24.42 -0.96
N ALA A 334 -5.74 23.10 -0.94
CA ALA A 334 -5.63 22.33 0.28
C ALA A 334 -4.31 22.58 1.01
N LEU A 335 -3.24 22.82 0.25
CA LEU A 335 -1.87 22.92 0.72
C LEU A 335 -1.20 24.18 0.15
N PRO A 336 -1.66 25.39 0.51
CA PRO A 336 -1.15 26.64 -0.04
C PRO A 336 0.35 26.84 0.25
N ASP A 337 0.86 26.23 1.32
CA ASP A 337 2.26 26.26 1.73
C ASP A 337 3.07 25.04 1.28
N ALA A 338 2.59 24.27 0.29
CA ALA A 338 3.26 23.06 -0.20
C ALA A 338 4.77 23.25 -0.49
N ARG A 339 5.15 24.40 -1.08
CA ARG A 339 6.56 24.74 -1.39
C ARG A 339 7.43 25.06 -0.16
N ARG A 340 6.84 25.18 1.03
CA ARG A 340 7.52 25.39 2.32
C ARG A 340 7.23 24.25 3.31
N ASN A 341 6.60 23.17 2.85
CA ASN A 341 6.24 22.04 3.68
C ASN A 341 7.17 20.84 3.41
N PRO A 342 8.10 20.50 4.31
CA PRO A 342 8.97 19.33 4.17
C PRO A 342 8.19 18.02 3.99
N ASP A 343 7.02 17.91 4.62
CA ASP A 343 6.14 16.73 4.53
C ASP A 343 5.45 16.64 3.16
N VAL A 344 5.51 17.68 2.32
CA VAL A 344 5.12 17.59 0.91
C VAL A 344 6.33 17.30 0.03
N LEU A 345 7.43 18.00 0.28
CA LEU A 345 8.58 18.05 -0.63
C LEU A 345 9.51 16.85 -0.50
N LEU A 346 9.63 16.24 0.69
CA LEU A 346 10.68 15.25 0.98
C LEU A 346 10.16 13.82 1.13
N GLN A 347 8.86 13.57 0.90
CA GLN A 347 8.31 12.20 0.98
C GLN A 347 8.46 11.40 -0.32
N HIS A 348 8.56 12.07 -1.47
CA HIS A 348 8.75 11.47 -2.80
C HIS A 348 10.00 12.05 -3.46
N LEU A 349 11.17 11.45 -3.19
CA LEU A 349 12.46 12.00 -3.62
C LEU A 349 13.31 11.02 -4.43
N VAL A 350 14.24 11.59 -5.18
CA VAL A 350 15.37 10.87 -5.76
C VAL A 350 16.65 11.32 -5.10
N LEU A 351 17.34 10.40 -4.44
CA LEU A 351 18.66 10.61 -3.88
C LEU A 351 19.71 10.35 -4.98
N VAL A 352 20.50 11.36 -5.31
CA VAL A 352 21.60 11.26 -6.26
C VAL A 352 22.91 11.40 -5.52
N THR A 353 23.82 10.44 -5.73
CA THR A 353 25.17 10.48 -5.17
C THR A 353 26.14 9.74 -6.08
N SER A 354 27.40 10.19 -6.17
CA SER A 354 28.46 9.47 -6.88
C SER A 354 29.08 8.34 -6.06
N GLN A 355 28.67 8.20 -4.80
CA GLN A 355 29.28 7.31 -3.83
C GLN A 355 28.84 5.85 -4.01
N GLY A 356 29.65 4.93 -3.48
CA GLY A 356 29.36 3.49 -3.49
C GLY A 356 28.12 3.11 -2.68
N ARG A 357 27.68 1.85 -2.85
CA ARG A 357 26.46 1.30 -2.21
C ARG A 357 26.42 1.49 -0.69
N ASP A 358 27.56 1.37 -0.01
CA ASP A 358 27.61 1.47 1.46
C ASP A 358 27.27 2.87 1.96
N VAL A 359 27.83 3.90 1.31
CA VAL A 359 27.54 5.31 1.61
C VAL A 359 26.11 5.65 1.23
N ALA A 360 25.67 5.23 0.04
CA ALA A 360 24.28 5.41 -0.39
C ALA A 360 23.29 4.79 0.61
N GLY A 361 23.58 3.60 1.15
CA GLY A 361 22.79 2.95 2.18
C GLY A 361 22.75 3.73 3.51
N GLN A 362 23.86 4.36 3.89
CA GLN A 362 23.91 5.24 5.08
C GLN A 362 23.05 6.50 4.89
N LEU A 363 23.13 7.16 3.74
CA LEU A 363 22.30 8.31 3.40
C LEU A 363 20.81 7.96 3.44
N GLN A 364 20.43 6.82 2.85
CA GLN A 364 19.05 6.34 2.88
C GLN A 364 18.53 6.09 4.30
N ARG A 365 19.35 5.49 5.17
CA ARG A 365 18.98 5.27 6.58
C ARG A 365 18.79 6.60 7.31
N ALA A 366 19.73 7.52 7.17
CA ALA A 366 19.66 8.83 7.81
C ALA A 366 18.40 9.62 7.40
N LEU A 367 17.98 9.53 6.13
CA LEU A 367 16.71 10.07 5.66
C LEU A 367 15.52 9.42 6.37
N ARG A 368 15.40 8.09 6.32
CA ARG A 368 14.27 7.35 6.92
C ARG A 368 14.17 7.53 8.45
N GLU A 369 15.28 7.75 9.13
CA GLU A 369 15.32 7.99 10.57
C GLU A 369 14.81 9.38 10.98
N ARG A 370 14.92 10.38 10.08
CA ARG A 370 14.57 11.79 10.38
C ARG A 370 13.25 12.24 9.78
N MET A 371 12.80 11.57 8.73
CA MET A 371 11.61 11.97 7.99
C MET A 371 10.84 10.77 7.48
N ARG A 372 9.54 10.99 7.29
CA ARG A 372 8.68 10.05 6.56
C ARG A 372 9.04 10.07 5.08
N VAL A 373 9.70 9.03 4.61
CA VAL A 373 10.01 8.86 3.19
C VAL A 373 9.11 7.77 2.63
N ARG A 374 8.11 8.14 1.81
CA ARG A 374 7.19 7.19 1.17
C ARG A 374 7.81 6.55 -0.06
N ALA A 375 8.46 7.35 -0.89
CA ALA A 375 9.10 6.88 -2.11
C ALA A 375 10.49 7.47 -2.24
N MET A 376 11.48 6.59 -2.36
CA MET A 376 12.86 6.96 -2.65
C MET A 376 13.38 6.12 -3.80
N THR A 377 14.07 6.76 -4.74
CA THR A 377 14.98 6.09 -5.68
C THR A 377 16.38 6.58 -5.40
N VAL A 378 17.36 5.68 -5.46
CA VAL A 378 18.77 6.06 -5.42
C VAL A 378 19.37 5.88 -6.79
N VAL A 379 19.97 6.95 -7.30
CA VAL A 379 20.67 6.98 -8.57
C VAL A 379 22.14 7.25 -8.27
N SER A 380 23.01 6.30 -8.57
CA SER A 380 24.44 6.57 -8.68
C SER A 380 24.63 7.54 -9.84
N GLU A 381 25.39 8.63 -9.70
CA GLU A 381 25.57 9.64 -10.77
C GLU A 381 25.90 9.01 -12.15
N ALA A 382 24.85 8.78 -12.94
CA ALA A 382 24.92 8.25 -14.28
C ALA A 382 23.91 9.04 -15.11
N SER A 383 24.39 10.14 -15.69
CA SER A 383 23.73 11.16 -16.55
C SER A 383 22.33 11.66 -16.14
N ALA A 384 21.94 12.85 -16.62
CA ALA A 384 20.59 13.39 -16.42
C ALA A 384 19.50 12.47 -17.03
N ASP A 385 19.88 11.58 -17.95
CA ASP A 385 18.99 10.72 -18.72
C ASP A 385 18.44 9.53 -17.90
N GLN A 386 18.97 9.27 -16.70
CA GLN A 386 18.47 8.23 -15.79
C GLN A 386 17.58 8.77 -14.66
N MET A 387 17.30 10.08 -14.64
CA MET A 387 16.42 10.67 -13.63
C MET A 387 14.98 10.21 -13.87
N PRO A 388 14.32 9.56 -12.90
CA PRO A 388 12.92 9.18 -13.03
C PRO A 388 12.06 10.40 -13.36
N GLU A 389 11.21 10.29 -14.38
CA GLU A 389 10.32 11.38 -14.80
C GLU A 389 9.34 11.76 -13.67
N GLU A 390 9.03 10.80 -12.80
CA GLU A 390 8.09 10.94 -11.68
C GLU A 390 8.72 11.60 -10.44
N ALA A 391 10.01 11.98 -10.47
CA ALA A 391 10.65 12.65 -9.36
C ALA A 391 10.01 14.02 -9.11
N ALA A 392 9.40 14.24 -7.94
CA ALA A 392 8.93 15.57 -7.55
C ALA A 392 10.08 16.40 -6.93
N THR A 393 10.98 15.74 -6.19
CA THR A 393 12.16 16.34 -5.57
C THR A 393 13.42 15.52 -5.84
N ILE A 394 14.53 16.21 -6.06
CA ILE A 394 15.86 15.61 -6.22
C ILE A 394 16.76 16.10 -5.09
N LEU A 395 17.38 15.16 -4.37
CA LEU A 395 18.37 15.42 -3.34
C LEU A 395 19.75 14.98 -3.86
N ARG A 396 20.62 15.92 -4.19
CA ARG A 396 21.99 15.63 -4.65
C ARG A 396 22.96 15.79 -3.49
N VAL A 397 23.64 14.71 -3.15
CA VAL A 397 24.61 14.66 -2.05
C VAL A 397 25.97 14.26 -2.60
N GLU A 398 26.89 15.22 -2.59
CA GLU A 398 28.30 15.01 -2.91
C GLU A 398 29.08 14.82 -1.61
N ILE A 399 29.83 13.73 -1.51
CA ILE A 399 30.80 13.53 -0.43
C ILE A 399 32.19 13.78 -1.00
N ALA A 400 32.91 14.73 -0.43
CA ALA A 400 34.26 15.09 -0.85
C ALA A 400 35.14 15.37 0.37
N GLU A 401 36.16 14.53 0.58
CA GLU A 401 37.10 14.69 1.69
C GLU A 401 37.75 16.08 1.68
N GLY A 402 37.82 16.71 2.87
CA GLY A 402 38.39 18.04 3.03
C GLY A 402 37.52 19.19 2.52
N ALA A 403 36.29 18.93 2.06
CA ALA A 403 35.33 19.99 1.80
C ALA A 403 34.88 20.64 3.12
N GLU A 404 34.77 21.97 3.15
CA GLU A 404 33.97 22.62 4.20
C GLU A 404 32.51 22.20 4.00
N ALA A 405 31.79 21.96 5.10
CA ALA A 405 30.36 21.61 5.03
C ALA A 405 29.61 22.75 4.33
N ALA A 406 29.13 22.48 3.11
CA ALA A 406 28.49 23.49 2.29
C ALA A 406 27.07 23.75 2.77
N ARG A 407 26.59 24.99 2.54
CA ARG A 407 25.18 25.34 2.72
C ARG A 407 24.35 24.66 1.63
N TRP A 408 23.14 24.19 2.00
CA TRP A 408 22.15 23.75 1.02
C TRP A 408 21.87 24.82 -0.02
N THR A 409 21.82 24.42 -1.28
CA THR A 409 21.30 25.27 -2.37
C THR A 409 20.04 24.64 -2.95
N ARG A 410 19.12 25.49 -3.44
CA ARG A 410 17.89 25.09 -4.11
C ARG A 410 17.86 25.65 -5.52
N GLU A 411 17.50 24.79 -6.47
CA GLU A 411 17.14 25.16 -7.83
C GLU A 411 15.74 24.62 -8.15
N GLU A 412 15.00 25.34 -8.99
CA GLU A 412 13.76 24.84 -9.58
C GLU A 412 13.98 24.59 -11.07
N ALA A 413 13.78 23.34 -11.50
CA ALA A 413 13.82 22.99 -12.90
C ALA A 413 12.61 23.55 -13.67
N ALA A 414 12.74 23.71 -14.98
CA ALA A 414 11.71 24.30 -15.85
C ALA A 414 10.34 23.58 -15.78
N ASP A 415 10.32 22.33 -15.35
CA ASP A 415 9.10 21.54 -15.20
C ASP A 415 8.53 21.51 -13.78
N GLY A 416 9.09 22.32 -12.87
CA GLY A 416 8.61 22.55 -11.51
C GLY A 416 9.24 21.65 -10.44
N ARG A 417 10.23 20.80 -10.79
CA ARG A 417 10.95 19.98 -9.79
C ARG A 417 11.89 20.83 -8.95
N LEU A 418 11.93 20.56 -7.65
CA LEU A 418 12.94 21.14 -6.77
C LEU A 418 14.18 20.24 -6.69
N VAL A 419 15.35 20.86 -6.85
CA VAL A 419 16.66 20.21 -6.73
C VAL A 419 17.39 20.83 -5.55
N TYR A 420 17.61 20.03 -4.51
CA TYR A 420 18.41 20.40 -3.35
C TYR A 420 19.81 19.81 -3.51
N ARG A 421 20.85 20.63 -3.33
CA ARG A 421 22.24 20.19 -3.43
C ARG A 421 23.02 20.53 -2.17
N ILE A 422 23.83 19.58 -1.73
CA ILE A 422 24.83 19.79 -0.68
C ILE A 422 26.12 19.04 -1.00
N ARG A 423 27.23 19.62 -0.55
CA ARG A 423 28.54 19.00 -0.50
C ARG A 423 28.98 18.85 0.95
N LEU A 424 29.38 17.65 1.33
CA LEU A 424 29.74 17.30 2.70
C LEU A 424 31.17 16.75 2.78
N PRO A 425 31.90 16.99 3.89
CA PRO A 425 33.21 16.40 4.13
C PRO A 425 33.17 14.88 4.23
N ASP A 426 32.11 14.35 4.87
CA ASP A 426 31.88 12.93 5.07
C ASP A 426 30.37 12.65 5.21
N VAL A 427 30.01 11.36 5.22
CA VAL A 427 28.62 10.90 5.34
C VAL A 427 28.03 11.11 6.75
N ALA A 428 28.85 11.21 7.79
CA ALA A 428 28.40 11.40 9.17
C ALA A 428 27.85 12.82 9.41
N ALA A 429 28.21 13.80 8.58
CA ALA A 429 27.64 15.15 8.61
C ALA A 429 26.21 15.25 8.01
N PHE A 430 25.78 14.25 7.21
CA PHE A 430 24.49 14.31 6.51
C PHE A 430 23.25 14.38 7.44
N PRO A 431 23.18 13.62 8.54
CA PRO A 431 22.19 13.81 9.61
C PRO A 431 21.86 15.26 9.99
N GLU A 432 22.86 16.05 10.39
CA GLU A 432 22.69 17.44 10.81
C GLU A 432 22.35 18.34 9.62
N ALA A 433 22.91 18.03 8.45
CA ALA A 433 22.56 18.72 7.22
C ALA A 433 21.07 18.54 6.87
N LEU A 434 20.46 17.38 7.11
CA LEU A 434 19.03 17.18 6.89
C LEU A 434 18.17 18.08 7.78
N ASP A 435 18.55 18.26 9.05
CA ASP A 435 17.85 19.16 9.96
C ASP A 435 17.91 20.62 9.45
N THR A 436 19.07 21.00 8.93
CA THR A 436 19.27 22.31 8.27
C THR A 436 18.43 22.45 6.99
N LEU A 437 18.31 21.40 6.18
CA LEU A 437 17.46 21.39 4.98
C LEU A 437 16.00 21.65 5.36
N VAL A 438 15.50 20.91 6.35
CA VAL A 438 14.12 21.05 6.84
C VAL A 438 13.85 22.46 7.34
N ALA A 439 14.80 23.04 8.09
CA ALA A 439 14.70 24.43 8.54
C ALA A 439 14.67 25.42 7.36
N ASN A 440 15.54 25.24 6.36
CA ASN A 440 15.61 26.09 5.17
C ASN A 440 14.33 26.00 4.32
N ILE A 441 13.71 24.82 4.20
CA ILE A 441 12.41 24.66 3.53
C ILE A 441 11.33 25.47 4.24
N ARG A 442 11.21 25.34 5.55
CA ARG A 442 10.19 26.02 6.34
C ARG A 442 10.36 27.55 6.30
N ALA A 443 11.60 28.02 6.36
CA ALA A 443 11.95 29.43 6.37
C ALA A 443 12.08 30.06 4.96
N ASP A 444 12.06 29.23 3.90
CA ASP A 444 12.42 29.61 2.53
C ASP A 444 13.81 30.29 2.43
N ALA A 445 14.80 29.75 3.15
CA ALA A 445 16.13 30.34 3.32
C ALA A 445 17.22 29.56 2.56
N TRP A 446 17.51 29.96 1.32
CA TRP A 446 18.43 29.23 0.41
C TRP A 446 19.74 29.96 0.17
#